data_AF-A0A8J8KHC9-F1
#
_entry.id   AF-A0A8J8KHC9-F1
#
_cell.length_a   1.000
_cell.length_b   1.000
_cell.length_c   1.000
_cell.angle_alpha   90.00
_cell.angle_beta   90.00
_cell.angle_gamma   90.00
#
_symmetry.space_group_name_H-M   'P 1'
#
loop_
_entity.id
_entity.type
_entity.pdbx_description
1 polymer ?
#
loop_
_entity_poly.entity_id
_entity_poly.type
_entity_poly.pdbx_seq_one_letter_code
_entity_poly.pdbx_strand_id
1 'polypeptide(L)'
;MSAAPTSAAPASGVPVSAAPVDQETSDAPVSPAAVATPDTVLPVAASASGAAPALSAPTMLHPLVRPKTLADVTAAEEQAAEVEPQPAEEASEEPDAVEDAAAEEKTPDPEQELAAIEWRFHHDTLRELVDDPDLLREIRDRLTTKLTPATDNAVRARLLSLRAVVSRILGDLSKALSDAKMALMHAEATGQLRRIAIAQARLAHVLQWRGDFADADQLFAEANSPELPDRLRATMHEHAGKSCYDQGRYIEACNHFEKALELRKVEDPELMARTEIALDAVFRKVAENGWGPYPRTRDEILRVHKPPVPQFDDKKQCWGYVDPSGTTGISPAFADVQPFRDGVAWVRRPESETWELIDEAGLRLIDAQAGWLGVGSFNEGLAWVSRDGHSGWVAIDKKNRIVIPGGFDDVRPFRRGVAAVRRGGWGAVDKSGKVVVPTQFAAFATALTDGRYVDGFTDEGLAIVDNGGRKGVVDKTGKMVVPPVHPALVIHPVAFLVASPQGKWGALDRRGRPLIDMELGSRIAVIEEIDRLLADTKPVL
;
A
#
# COMPACT_ATOMS: atom_id res chain seq x y z
N MET A 1 -43.19 45.31 21.74
CA MET A 1 -43.87 45.99 22.87
C MET A 1 -43.41 45.32 24.16
N SER A 2 -43.14 46.13 25.19
CA SER A 2 -43.02 45.87 26.65
C SER A 2 -42.79 44.45 27.21
N ALA A 3 -42.04 44.24 28.30
CA ALA A 3 -41.10 45.05 29.09
C ALA A 3 -40.38 44.11 30.09
N ALA A 4 -39.25 44.52 30.68
CA ALA A 4 -38.64 43.82 31.82
C ALA A 4 -39.43 44.06 33.13
N PRO A 5 -39.05 43.40 34.25
CA PRO A 5 -38.30 44.24 35.21
C PRO A 5 -37.09 43.58 35.90
N THR A 6 -36.19 44.50 36.22
CA THR A 6 -35.01 44.52 37.08
C THR A 6 -35.16 43.86 38.46
N SER A 7 -34.04 43.37 39.01
CA SER A 7 -33.72 43.45 40.44
C SER A 7 -32.22 43.73 40.64
N ALA A 8 -31.85 44.36 41.75
CA ALA A 8 -30.61 45.14 41.89
C ALA A 8 -29.53 44.48 42.77
N ALA A 9 -28.29 44.98 42.63
CA ALA A 9 -27.22 44.82 43.61
C ALA A 9 -27.45 45.70 44.86
N PRO A 10 -26.62 45.54 45.90
CA PRO A 10 -25.73 46.65 46.23
C PRO A 10 -24.26 46.23 46.47
N ALA A 11 -23.40 47.23 46.66
CA ALA A 11 -21.94 47.09 46.68
C ALA A 11 -21.27 47.58 47.99
N SER A 12 -19.93 47.43 48.01
CA SER A 12 -18.90 48.19 48.76
C SER A 12 -18.78 48.07 50.29
N GLY A 13 -17.53 47.99 50.77
CA GLY A 13 -17.19 48.16 52.20
C GLY A 13 -15.85 47.59 52.69
N VAL A 14 -14.72 48.16 52.23
CA VAL A 14 -13.32 47.99 52.74
C VAL A 14 -13.11 48.60 54.17
N PRO A 15 -11.91 48.78 54.80
CA PRO A 15 -10.50 48.35 54.54
C PRO A 15 -9.72 47.86 55.83
N VAL A 16 -8.36 48.02 55.84
CA VAL A 16 -7.35 48.12 56.96
C VAL A 16 -6.49 46.87 57.22
N SER A 17 -5.15 46.91 57.42
CA SER A 17 -4.06 47.85 57.05
C SER A 17 -2.67 47.21 57.32
N ALA A 18 -1.64 47.70 56.61
CA ALA A 18 -0.18 47.44 56.65
C ALA A 18 0.50 47.38 58.06
N ALA A 19 1.80 47.06 58.30
CA ALA A 19 3.07 46.94 57.53
C ALA A 19 4.20 46.44 58.50
N PRO A 20 5.53 46.47 58.23
CA PRO A 20 6.33 46.17 57.02
C PRO A 20 7.69 45.42 57.29
N VAL A 21 8.50 45.23 56.22
CA VAL A 21 9.99 45.16 56.15
C VAL A 21 10.76 44.06 56.92
N ASP A 22 11.50 43.22 56.17
CA ASP A 22 12.97 43.22 56.23
C ASP A 22 13.60 42.76 54.89
N GLN A 23 14.78 43.31 54.57
CA GLN A 23 15.59 42.95 53.40
C GLN A 23 16.72 42.02 53.83
N GLU A 24 17.02 40.97 53.05
CA GLU A 24 18.39 40.46 53.01
C GLU A 24 18.76 39.94 51.61
N THR A 25 20.00 40.22 51.21
CA THR A 25 20.54 40.00 49.86
C THR A 25 21.24 38.66 49.75
N SER A 26 21.09 37.96 48.62
CA SER A 26 22.03 36.91 48.21
C SER A 26 22.15 36.85 46.68
N ASP A 27 23.38 36.67 46.22
CA ASP A 27 23.78 36.72 44.81
C ASP A 27 23.33 35.52 43.94
N ALA A 28 23.46 35.74 42.64
CA ALA A 28 23.23 34.84 41.50
C ALA A 28 24.25 33.64 41.44
N PRO A 29 24.19 32.71 40.46
CA PRO A 29 23.33 32.68 39.27
C PRO A 29 22.62 31.33 38.96
N VAL A 30 21.57 31.42 38.13
CA VAL A 30 20.90 30.28 37.50
C VAL A 30 21.45 30.07 36.09
N SER A 31 22.02 28.89 35.82
CA SER A 31 22.40 28.48 34.46
C SER A 31 21.17 28.01 33.67
N PRO A 32 20.90 28.53 32.45
CA PRO A 32 19.80 28.06 31.63
C PRO A 32 20.11 26.71 30.97
N ALA A 33 19.12 25.82 30.93
CA ALA A 33 19.20 24.56 30.19
C ALA A 33 19.25 24.81 28.68
N ALA A 34 20.14 24.12 27.98
CA ALA A 34 20.32 24.29 26.54
C ALA A 34 19.12 23.71 25.74
N VAL A 35 18.46 24.58 24.97
CA VAL A 35 17.50 24.19 23.94
C VAL A 35 18.27 23.80 22.69
N ALA A 36 18.04 22.59 22.17
CA ALA A 36 18.65 22.11 20.93
C ALA A 36 17.75 22.42 19.73
N THR A 37 18.11 23.44 18.95
CA THR A 37 17.58 23.71 17.61
C THR A 37 18.53 23.16 16.55
N PRO A 38 18.05 22.44 15.52
CA PRO A 38 18.88 22.06 14.38
C PRO A 38 18.85 23.19 13.34
N ASP A 39 20.01 23.70 12.91
CA ASP A 39 20.02 24.71 11.86
C ASP A 39 21.19 24.62 10.85
N THR A 40 20.81 24.92 9.61
CA THR A 40 21.59 25.40 8.46
C THR A 40 22.71 24.53 7.86
N VAL A 41 22.43 23.99 6.66
CA VAL A 41 23.39 23.63 5.61
C VAL A 41 23.39 24.71 4.52
N LEU A 42 24.54 25.29 4.15
CA LEU A 42 24.78 26.10 2.93
C LEU A 42 26.32 26.17 2.65
N PRO A 43 26.83 26.60 1.46
CA PRO A 43 26.50 26.10 0.12
C PRO A 43 27.72 25.95 -0.86
N VAL A 44 27.50 25.21 -1.95
CA VAL A 44 28.00 25.37 -3.35
C VAL A 44 29.44 25.88 -3.66
N ALA A 45 30.13 25.12 -4.54
CA ALA A 45 30.97 25.68 -5.62
C ALA A 45 30.84 24.82 -6.89
N ALA A 46 30.80 25.46 -8.08
CA ALA A 46 30.62 24.79 -9.37
C ALA A 46 31.76 25.12 -10.35
N SER A 47 32.06 24.20 -11.28
CA SER A 47 32.83 24.49 -12.50
C SER A 47 32.52 23.48 -13.60
N ALA A 48 32.51 23.93 -14.85
CA ALA A 48 31.93 23.23 -16.00
C ALA A 48 32.97 22.60 -16.96
N SER A 49 32.46 22.06 -18.07
CA SER A 49 33.14 21.65 -19.33
C SER A 49 33.41 20.16 -19.52
N GLY A 50 33.07 19.66 -20.72
CA GLY A 50 33.28 18.27 -21.14
C GLY A 50 32.31 17.83 -22.23
N ALA A 51 32.62 18.14 -23.49
CA ALA A 51 31.80 17.73 -24.63
C ALA A 51 31.89 16.21 -24.89
N ALA A 52 30.76 15.56 -25.20
CA ALA A 52 30.72 14.18 -25.64
C ALA A 52 30.71 14.08 -27.18
N PRO A 53 31.69 13.44 -27.83
CA PRO A 53 31.60 13.08 -29.23
C PRO A 53 30.80 11.77 -29.38
N ALA A 54 29.96 11.70 -30.42
CA ALA A 54 29.43 10.42 -30.89
C ALA A 54 30.53 9.59 -31.56
N LEU A 55 30.44 8.26 -31.52
CA LEU A 55 30.66 7.35 -32.66
C LEU A 55 30.49 5.86 -32.28
N SER A 56 29.73 5.14 -33.12
CA SER A 56 29.93 3.74 -33.54
C SER A 56 29.80 2.55 -32.58
N ALA A 57 28.71 1.79 -32.78
CA ALA A 57 28.78 0.33 -32.98
C ALA A 57 29.30 0.04 -34.43
N PRO A 58 29.62 -1.21 -34.87
CA PRO A 58 29.39 -2.53 -34.26
C PRO A 58 30.60 -3.50 -34.32
N THR A 59 30.43 -4.79 -33.92
CA THR A 59 30.74 -6.03 -34.71
C THR A 59 30.40 -7.29 -33.88
N MET A 60 30.07 -8.41 -34.54
CA MET A 60 29.51 -9.66 -33.95
C MET A 60 30.49 -10.86 -33.85
N LEU A 61 29.96 -11.98 -33.31
CA LEU A 61 30.39 -13.40 -33.37
C LEU A 61 31.39 -13.82 -32.26
N HIS A 62 31.25 -14.96 -31.56
CA HIS A 62 30.72 -16.28 -31.97
C HIS A 62 29.90 -17.03 -30.87
N PRO A 63 29.11 -18.07 -31.22
CA PRO A 63 28.29 -18.89 -30.30
C PRO A 63 28.95 -20.23 -29.93
N LEU A 64 28.43 -20.92 -28.89
CA LEU A 64 28.67 -22.36 -28.70
C LEU A 64 27.60 -23.07 -27.82
N VAL A 65 27.40 -24.36 -28.11
CA VAL A 65 26.58 -25.39 -27.41
C VAL A 65 25.05 -25.37 -27.63
N ARG A 66 24.57 -26.38 -28.38
CA ARG A 66 23.18 -26.86 -28.42
C ARG A 66 23.08 -28.21 -27.70
N PRO A 67 21.96 -28.54 -27.02
CA PRO A 67 21.50 -29.91 -26.83
C PRO A 67 20.77 -30.44 -28.09
N LYS A 68 20.66 -31.77 -28.22
CA LYS A 68 20.06 -32.44 -29.38
C LYS A 68 18.56 -32.68 -29.22
N THR A 69 17.84 -32.66 -30.34
CA THR A 69 16.42 -33.02 -30.46
C THR A 69 16.19 -34.54 -30.49
N LEU A 70 15.00 -34.97 -30.06
CA LEU A 70 14.46 -36.32 -30.25
C LEU A 70 13.73 -36.41 -31.61
N ALA A 71 14.14 -37.32 -32.49
CA ALA A 71 13.33 -37.97 -33.53
C ALA A 71 14.14 -39.05 -34.28
N ASP A 72 13.44 -40.06 -34.81
CA ASP A 72 13.85 -41.04 -35.84
C ASP A 72 15.03 -42.00 -35.57
N VAL A 73 14.72 -43.18 -35.01
CA VAL A 73 15.11 -44.47 -35.60
C VAL A 73 13.98 -45.50 -35.38
N THR A 74 13.60 -46.23 -36.42
CA THR A 74 12.67 -47.38 -36.38
C THR A 74 13.36 -48.67 -36.84
N ALA A 75 12.90 -49.82 -36.32
CA ALA A 75 13.23 -51.19 -36.75
C ALA A 75 14.69 -51.67 -36.46
N ALA A 76 15.00 -52.96 -36.23
CA ALA A 76 14.22 -54.21 -36.21
C ALA A 76 14.88 -55.30 -35.31
N GLU A 77 14.35 -56.53 -35.36
CA GLU A 77 14.97 -57.84 -35.01
C GLU A 77 14.92 -58.37 -33.55
N GLU A 78 13.81 -59.07 -33.28
CA GLU A 78 13.74 -60.50 -32.87
C GLU A 78 14.91 -61.18 -32.13
N GLN A 79 14.59 -61.81 -30.98
CA GLN A 79 14.81 -63.24 -30.77
C GLN A 79 13.91 -63.82 -29.66
N ALA A 80 13.50 -65.08 -29.82
CA ALA A 80 12.48 -65.76 -28.98
C ALA A 80 13.07 -66.86 -28.08
N ALA A 81 12.32 -67.25 -27.04
CA ALA A 81 12.49 -68.52 -26.31
C ALA A 81 11.16 -68.99 -25.69
N GLU A 82 10.96 -70.30 -25.57
CA GLU A 82 9.66 -71.01 -25.47
C GLU A 82 9.28 -71.58 -24.07
N VAL A 83 7.97 -71.88 -23.89
CA VAL A 83 7.28 -73.13 -23.37
C VAL A 83 7.71 -73.79 -22.03
N GLU A 84 6.83 -74.15 -21.06
CA GLU A 84 5.39 -73.82 -20.83
C GLU A 84 4.95 -73.78 -19.32
N PRO A 85 4.30 -74.77 -18.62
CA PRO A 85 3.08 -74.39 -17.87
C PRO A 85 2.85 -74.95 -16.44
N GLN A 86 1.95 -74.28 -15.69
CA GLN A 86 0.85 -74.74 -14.78
C GLN A 86 1.02 -75.95 -13.80
N PRO A 87 0.33 -75.95 -12.61
CA PRO A 87 -1.13 -76.08 -12.52
C PRO A 87 -1.86 -75.15 -11.53
N ALA A 88 -3.20 -75.15 -11.67
CA ALA A 88 -4.16 -74.49 -10.79
C ALA A 88 -4.75 -75.44 -9.73
N GLU A 89 -5.40 -74.87 -8.71
CA GLU A 89 -6.39 -75.56 -7.85
C GLU A 89 -7.64 -74.68 -7.72
N GLU A 90 -8.78 -75.32 -7.43
CA GLU A 90 -10.11 -74.84 -7.84
C GLU A 90 -10.95 -74.15 -6.74
N ALA A 91 -11.77 -73.19 -7.20
CA ALA A 91 -13.15 -72.89 -6.84
C ALA A 91 -13.65 -72.90 -5.36
N SER A 92 -14.23 -71.75 -4.98
CA SER A 92 -15.52 -71.72 -4.26
C SER A 92 -16.32 -70.43 -4.56
N GLU A 93 -17.38 -70.56 -5.37
CA GLU A 93 -18.54 -69.66 -5.46
C GLU A 93 -19.34 -69.71 -4.13
N GLU A 94 -20.20 -68.78 -3.67
CA GLU A 94 -20.95 -67.59 -4.15
C GLU A 94 -21.56 -66.92 -2.86
N PRO A 95 -22.43 -65.87 -2.86
CA PRO A 95 -22.55 -64.63 -3.66
C PRO A 95 -22.69 -63.34 -2.79
N ASP A 96 -23.07 -62.22 -3.42
CA ASP A 96 -23.77 -61.02 -2.87
C ASP A 96 -23.12 -60.13 -1.79
N ALA A 97 -22.52 -59.01 -2.25
CA ALA A 97 -23.02 -57.66 -1.95
C ALA A 97 -22.28 -56.60 -2.80
N VAL A 98 -22.94 -56.07 -3.84
CA VAL A 98 -22.44 -54.90 -4.58
C VAL A 98 -22.84 -53.62 -3.83
N GLU A 99 -21.96 -53.14 -2.96
CA GLU A 99 -21.95 -51.72 -2.60
C GLU A 99 -20.98 -51.00 -3.55
N ASP A 100 -21.54 -50.21 -4.47
CA ASP A 100 -20.81 -49.24 -5.28
C ASP A 100 -20.26 -48.12 -4.38
N ALA A 101 -19.18 -48.45 -3.65
CA ALA A 101 -18.27 -47.47 -3.08
C ALA A 101 -17.43 -46.88 -4.22
N ALA A 102 -18.09 -46.11 -5.08
CA ALA A 102 -17.43 -45.30 -6.09
C ALA A 102 -16.38 -44.44 -5.37
N ALA A 103 -15.11 -44.73 -5.61
CA ALA A 103 -14.03 -43.88 -5.17
C ALA A 103 -14.17 -42.56 -5.92
N GLU A 104 -14.76 -41.55 -5.24
CA GLU A 104 -14.76 -40.18 -5.74
C GLU A 104 -13.30 -39.75 -5.93
N GLU A 105 -12.83 -39.82 -7.17
CA GLU A 105 -11.65 -39.07 -7.59
C GLU A 105 -11.93 -37.61 -7.27
N LYS A 106 -11.34 -37.14 -6.16
CA LYS A 106 -11.48 -35.76 -5.71
C LYS A 106 -10.88 -34.85 -6.76
N THR A 107 -11.74 -34.37 -7.67
CA THR A 107 -11.34 -33.41 -8.71
C THR A 107 -10.60 -32.26 -8.03
N PRO A 108 -9.36 -31.95 -8.47
CA PRO A 108 -8.48 -31.03 -7.76
C PRO A 108 -9.15 -29.66 -7.65
N ASP A 109 -8.95 -28.96 -6.53
CA ASP A 109 -9.62 -27.70 -6.26
C ASP A 109 -9.43 -26.73 -7.46
N PRO A 110 -10.49 -26.15 -8.06
CA PRO A 110 -10.35 -25.35 -9.29
C PRO A 110 -9.47 -24.10 -9.10
N GLU A 111 -9.22 -23.68 -7.86
CA GLU A 111 -8.27 -22.61 -7.54
C GLU A 111 -6.81 -23.10 -7.53
N GLN A 112 -6.58 -24.37 -7.16
CA GLN A 112 -5.27 -25.04 -7.21
C GLN A 112 -4.92 -25.48 -8.63
N GLU A 113 -5.90 -26.04 -9.35
CA GLU A 113 -5.76 -26.46 -10.74
C GLU A 113 -5.38 -25.28 -11.65
N LEU A 114 -6.09 -24.16 -11.52
CA LEU A 114 -5.74 -22.91 -12.21
C LEU A 114 -4.35 -22.35 -11.82
N ALA A 115 -3.86 -22.67 -10.61
CA ALA A 115 -2.52 -22.30 -10.14
C ALA A 115 -1.40 -23.26 -10.58
N ALA A 116 -1.76 -24.47 -11.01
CA ALA A 116 -0.83 -25.44 -11.56
C ALA A 116 -0.55 -25.23 -13.06
N ILE A 117 -1.40 -24.46 -13.77
CA ILE A 117 -1.22 -24.18 -15.20
C ILE A 117 0.09 -23.42 -15.45
N GLU A 118 0.95 -24.01 -16.28
CA GLU A 118 2.17 -23.35 -16.77
C GLU A 118 1.85 -22.47 -17.97
N TRP A 119 1.70 -21.17 -17.72
CA TRP A 119 1.30 -20.21 -18.74
C TRP A 119 2.40 -19.95 -19.77
N ARG A 120 2.09 -20.28 -21.03
CA ARG A 120 2.88 -19.86 -22.20
C ARG A 120 2.34 -18.53 -22.71
N PHE A 121 3.23 -17.69 -23.27
CA PHE A 121 2.88 -16.35 -23.75
C PHE A 121 3.19 -16.20 -25.24
N HIS A 122 2.31 -15.53 -25.98
CA HIS A 122 2.54 -15.24 -27.40
C HIS A 122 3.64 -14.18 -27.54
N HIS A 123 4.69 -14.47 -28.32
CA HIS A 123 5.89 -13.62 -28.38
C HIS A 123 5.62 -12.18 -28.88
N ASP A 124 4.53 -11.91 -29.61
CA ASP A 124 4.22 -10.56 -30.14
C ASP A 124 3.13 -9.81 -29.39
N THR A 125 2.29 -10.49 -28.60
CA THR A 125 1.19 -9.83 -27.88
C THR A 125 1.36 -9.92 -26.38
N LEU A 126 2.30 -10.74 -25.89
CA LEU A 126 2.58 -10.98 -24.47
C LEU A 126 1.36 -11.47 -23.67
N ARG A 127 0.35 -11.99 -24.39
CA ARG A 127 -0.88 -12.58 -23.86
C ARG A 127 -0.72 -14.07 -23.65
N GLU A 128 -1.45 -14.57 -22.67
CA GLU A 128 -1.57 -15.99 -22.35
C GLU A 128 -2.05 -16.79 -23.57
N LEU A 129 -1.34 -17.87 -23.89
CA LEU A 129 -1.77 -18.88 -24.86
C LEU A 129 -2.65 -19.91 -24.15
N VAL A 130 -3.73 -20.31 -24.81
CA VAL A 130 -4.69 -21.28 -24.29
C VAL A 130 -4.55 -22.58 -25.07
N ASP A 131 -3.99 -23.59 -24.41
CA ASP A 131 -3.80 -24.92 -25.01
C ASP A 131 -5.08 -25.77 -24.93
N ASP A 132 -5.80 -25.67 -23.81
CA ASP A 132 -7.10 -26.31 -23.61
C ASP A 132 -8.16 -25.27 -23.15
N PRO A 133 -8.98 -24.75 -24.07
CA PRO A 133 -10.09 -23.85 -23.73
C PRO A 133 -11.23 -24.56 -22.98
N ASP A 134 -11.40 -25.87 -23.12
CA ASP A 134 -12.50 -26.61 -22.51
C ASP A 134 -12.23 -26.82 -21.01
N LEU A 135 -11.00 -27.17 -20.63
CA LEU A 135 -10.51 -27.17 -19.25
C LEU A 135 -10.75 -25.82 -18.55
N LEU A 136 -10.43 -24.70 -19.23
CA LEU A 136 -10.68 -23.37 -18.66
C LEU A 136 -12.18 -23.08 -18.47
N ARG A 137 -13.06 -23.57 -19.35
CA ARG A 137 -14.51 -23.44 -19.14
C ARG A 137 -14.97 -24.27 -17.94
N GLU A 138 -14.46 -25.48 -17.77
CA GLU A 138 -14.78 -26.32 -16.60
C GLU A 138 -14.33 -25.66 -15.29
N ILE A 139 -13.08 -25.16 -15.22
CA ILE A 139 -12.57 -24.41 -14.06
C ILE A 139 -13.47 -23.20 -13.75
N ARG A 140 -13.88 -22.43 -14.76
CA ARG A 140 -14.78 -21.26 -14.59
C ARG A 140 -16.14 -21.65 -13.99
N ASP A 141 -16.68 -22.78 -14.41
CA ASP A 141 -17.99 -23.24 -14.00
C ASP A 141 -17.92 -23.86 -12.58
N ARG A 142 -16.84 -24.57 -12.24
CA ARG A 142 -16.53 -25.03 -10.88
C ARG A 142 -16.24 -23.87 -9.90
N LEU A 143 -15.56 -22.80 -10.35
CA LEU A 143 -15.43 -21.54 -9.60
C LEU A 143 -16.80 -20.87 -9.36
N THR A 144 -17.72 -20.94 -10.31
CA THR A 144 -19.10 -20.42 -10.19
C THR A 144 -19.91 -21.19 -9.16
N THR A 145 -19.81 -22.52 -9.17
CA THR A 145 -20.42 -23.40 -8.15
C THR A 145 -19.93 -23.05 -6.75
N LYS A 146 -18.61 -22.88 -6.56
CA LYS A 146 -18.02 -22.41 -5.29
C LYS A 146 -18.46 -21.01 -4.86
N LEU A 147 -18.63 -20.08 -5.80
CA LEU A 147 -18.99 -18.69 -5.51
C LEU A 147 -20.43 -18.56 -5.02
N THR A 148 -21.33 -19.41 -5.49
CA THR A 148 -22.78 -19.32 -5.22
C THR A 148 -23.13 -19.33 -3.71
N PRO A 149 -22.60 -20.24 -2.87
CA PRO A 149 -22.82 -20.21 -1.42
C PRO A 149 -21.93 -19.21 -0.65
N ALA A 150 -20.97 -18.53 -1.30
CA ALA A 150 -19.97 -17.72 -0.60
C ALA A 150 -20.56 -16.38 -0.11
N THR A 151 -20.59 -16.19 1.21
CA THR A 151 -21.04 -14.95 1.87
C THR A 151 -19.89 -14.05 2.32
N ASP A 152 -18.73 -14.62 2.65
CA ASP A 152 -17.55 -13.87 3.11
C ASP A 152 -16.91 -13.03 1.99
N ASN A 153 -16.61 -11.76 2.30
CA ASN A 153 -16.03 -10.82 1.34
C ASN A 153 -14.65 -11.27 0.81
N ALA A 154 -13.81 -11.91 1.63
CA ALA A 154 -12.49 -12.35 1.19
C ALA A 154 -12.57 -13.55 0.23
N VAL A 155 -13.48 -14.50 0.48
CA VAL A 155 -13.77 -15.63 -0.41
C VAL A 155 -14.41 -15.15 -1.71
N ARG A 156 -15.46 -14.31 -1.64
CA ARG A 156 -16.13 -13.76 -2.83
C ARG A 156 -15.17 -13.00 -3.72
N ALA A 157 -14.37 -12.09 -3.15
CA ALA A 157 -13.33 -11.37 -3.88
C ALA A 157 -12.34 -12.30 -4.57
N ARG A 158 -11.85 -13.34 -3.87
CA ARG A 158 -10.89 -14.31 -4.44
C ARG A 158 -11.50 -15.07 -5.63
N LEU A 159 -12.68 -15.65 -5.46
CA LEU A 159 -13.36 -16.47 -6.47
C LEU A 159 -13.80 -15.66 -7.70
N LEU A 160 -14.43 -14.49 -7.49
CA LEU A 160 -14.79 -13.58 -8.59
C LEU A 160 -13.53 -13.13 -9.36
N SER A 161 -12.45 -12.82 -8.66
CA SER A 161 -11.21 -12.35 -9.26
C SER A 161 -10.51 -13.44 -10.09
N LEU A 162 -10.54 -14.71 -9.64
CA LEU A 162 -10.06 -15.85 -10.43
C LEU A 162 -10.97 -16.11 -11.64
N ARG A 163 -12.30 -16.08 -11.46
CA ARG A 163 -13.26 -16.27 -12.55
C ARG A 163 -13.12 -15.19 -13.63
N ALA A 164 -12.83 -13.95 -13.22
CA ALA A 164 -12.53 -12.86 -14.14
C ALA A 164 -11.27 -13.10 -14.99
N VAL A 165 -10.20 -13.68 -14.42
CA VAL A 165 -8.99 -14.07 -15.17
C VAL A 165 -9.33 -15.14 -16.20
N VAL A 166 -10.06 -16.18 -15.81
CA VAL A 166 -10.46 -17.25 -16.74
C VAL A 166 -11.37 -16.72 -17.85
N SER A 167 -12.35 -15.86 -17.52
CA SER A 167 -13.19 -15.20 -18.52
C SER A 167 -12.42 -14.22 -19.42
N ARG A 168 -11.38 -13.53 -18.92
CA ARG A 168 -10.49 -12.68 -19.74
C ARG A 168 -9.82 -13.53 -20.81
N ILE A 169 -9.17 -14.61 -20.38
CA ILE A 169 -8.37 -15.51 -21.21
C ILE A 169 -9.24 -16.24 -22.26
N LEU A 170 -10.47 -16.62 -21.89
CA LEU A 170 -11.48 -17.16 -22.83
C LEU A 170 -12.11 -16.12 -23.78
N GLY A 171 -11.73 -14.83 -23.71
CA GLY A 171 -12.29 -13.76 -24.54
C GLY A 171 -13.67 -13.23 -24.11
N ASP A 172 -14.22 -13.73 -23.00
CA ASP A 172 -15.51 -13.37 -22.38
C ASP A 172 -15.43 -12.01 -21.64
N LEU A 173 -14.86 -10.98 -22.28
CA LEU A 173 -14.40 -9.72 -21.65
C LEU A 173 -15.50 -8.98 -20.88
N SER A 174 -16.76 -9.03 -21.32
CA SER A 174 -17.89 -8.41 -20.61
C SER A 174 -18.21 -9.10 -19.27
N LYS A 175 -18.10 -10.43 -19.22
CA LYS A 175 -18.26 -11.21 -17.97
C LYS A 175 -17.07 -10.95 -17.05
N ALA A 176 -15.86 -11.00 -17.61
CA ALA A 176 -14.62 -10.70 -16.89
C ALA A 176 -14.65 -9.33 -16.21
N LEU A 177 -15.17 -8.30 -16.89
CA LEU A 177 -15.29 -6.94 -16.34
C LEU A 177 -16.27 -6.87 -15.17
N SER A 178 -17.43 -7.52 -15.30
CA SER A 178 -18.45 -7.57 -14.24
C SER A 178 -17.89 -8.25 -12.99
N ASP A 179 -17.25 -9.41 -13.16
CA ASP A 179 -16.65 -10.16 -12.08
C ASP A 179 -15.48 -9.43 -11.43
N ALA A 180 -14.59 -8.80 -12.21
CA ALA A 180 -13.46 -8.05 -11.69
C ALA A 180 -13.89 -6.81 -10.89
N LYS A 181 -14.92 -6.08 -11.33
CA LYS A 181 -15.49 -4.96 -10.57
C LYS A 181 -16.12 -5.40 -9.25
N MET A 182 -16.89 -6.50 -9.27
CA MET A 182 -17.45 -7.08 -8.04
C MET A 182 -16.36 -7.62 -7.11
N ALA A 183 -15.29 -8.20 -7.65
CA ALA A 183 -14.14 -8.67 -6.89
C ALA A 183 -13.42 -7.53 -6.17
N LEU A 184 -13.22 -6.39 -6.85
CA LEU A 184 -12.59 -5.21 -6.26
C LEU A 184 -13.46 -4.64 -5.13
N MET A 185 -14.77 -4.46 -5.34
CA MET A 185 -15.70 -4.02 -4.29
C MET A 185 -15.63 -4.92 -3.04
N HIS A 186 -15.67 -6.24 -3.23
CA HIS A 186 -15.54 -7.18 -2.11
C HIS A 186 -14.14 -7.13 -1.47
N ALA A 187 -13.06 -6.90 -2.24
CA ALA A 187 -11.71 -6.76 -1.72
C ALA A 187 -11.55 -5.49 -0.86
N GLU A 188 -12.07 -4.35 -1.32
CA GLU A 188 -12.10 -3.08 -0.58
C GLU A 188 -12.86 -3.23 0.75
N ALA A 189 -13.99 -3.93 0.73
CA ALA A 189 -14.76 -4.25 1.93
C ALA A 189 -13.97 -5.12 2.95
N THR A 190 -12.91 -5.82 2.54
CA THR A 190 -12.00 -6.50 3.50
C THR A 190 -10.96 -5.58 4.13
N GLY A 191 -10.70 -4.41 3.55
CA GLY A 191 -9.65 -3.48 3.99
C GLY A 191 -8.20 -4.00 3.87
N GLN A 192 -7.98 -5.18 3.30
CA GLN A 192 -6.65 -5.80 3.21
C GLN A 192 -5.95 -5.39 1.92
N LEU A 193 -4.92 -4.55 2.03
CA LEU A 193 -4.19 -3.95 0.91
C LEU A 193 -3.77 -4.97 -0.16
N ARG A 194 -3.17 -6.10 0.25
CA ARG A 194 -2.77 -7.18 -0.68
C ARG A 194 -3.92 -7.70 -1.55
N ARG A 195 -5.14 -7.83 -0.99
CA ARG A 195 -6.31 -8.33 -1.77
C ARG A 195 -6.86 -7.25 -2.70
N ILE A 196 -6.86 -6.00 -2.25
CA ILE A 196 -7.28 -4.84 -3.05
C ILE A 196 -6.36 -4.71 -4.28
N ALA A 197 -5.04 -4.70 -4.08
CA ALA A 197 -4.05 -4.63 -5.15
C ALA A 197 -4.18 -5.77 -6.18
N ILE A 198 -4.36 -7.02 -5.73
CA ILE A 198 -4.60 -8.17 -6.62
C ILE A 198 -5.88 -7.98 -7.46
N ALA A 199 -6.96 -7.49 -6.84
CA ALA A 199 -8.22 -7.25 -7.55
C ALA A 199 -8.13 -6.07 -8.53
N GLN A 200 -7.45 -4.98 -8.16
CA GLN A 200 -7.16 -3.84 -9.04
C GLN A 200 -6.36 -4.28 -10.26
N ALA A 201 -5.28 -5.05 -10.07
CA ALA A 201 -4.42 -5.50 -11.16
C ALA A 201 -5.12 -6.45 -12.15
N ARG A 202 -5.94 -7.38 -11.65
CA ARG A 202 -6.74 -8.26 -12.52
C ARG A 202 -7.86 -7.50 -13.23
N LEU A 203 -8.46 -6.48 -12.60
CA LEU A 203 -9.39 -5.57 -13.29
C LEU A 203 -8.69 -4.74 -14.38
N ALA A 204 -7.49 -4.24 -14.09
CA ALA A 204 -6.65 -3.51 -15.04
C ALA A 204 -6.32 -4.36 -16.28
N HIS A 205 -5.97 -5.63 -16.10
CA HIS A 205 -5.80 -6.60 -17.20
C HIS A 205 -7.04 -6.74 -18.08
N VAL A 206 -8.24 -6.83 -17.49
CA VAL A 206 -9.50 -6.90 -18.26
C VAL A 206 -9.72 -5.61 -19.05
N LEU A 207 -9.41 -4.45 -18.48
CA LEU A 207 -9.52 -3.15 -19.15
C LEU A 207 -8.49 -3.01 -20.28
N GLN A 208 -7.24 -3.41 -20.05
CA GLN A 208 -6.18 -3.49 -21.07
C GLN A 208 -6.64 -4.33 -22.27
N TRP A 209 -7.17 -5.54 -22.02
CA TRP A 209 -7.64 -6.44 -23.09
C TRP A 209 -8.86 -5.88 -23.85
N ARG A 210 -9.64 -5.00 -23.23
CA ARG A 210 -10.75 -4.25 -23.86
C ARG A 210 -10.30 -2.96 -24.58
N GLY A 211 -9.05 -2.54 -24.43
CA GLY A 211 -8.53 -1.27 -24.95
C GLY A 211 -8.85 -0.04 -24.08
N ASP A 212 -9.42 -0.24 -22.88
CA ASP A 212 -9.74 0.83 -21.92
C ASP A 212 -8.48 1.24 -21.13
N PHE A 213 -7.42 1.61 -21.86
CA PHE A 213 -6.06 1.67 -21.33
C PHE A 213 -5.83 2.74 -20.25
N ALA A 214 -6.54 3.87 -20.30
CA ALA A 214 -6.38 4.94 -19.30
C ALA A 214 -6.80 4.45 -17.90
N ASP A 215 -7.91 3.71 -17.82
CA ASP A 215 -8.42 3.14 -16.58
C ASP A 215 -7.54 1.95 -16.12
N ALA A 216 -7.02 1.17 -17.07
CA ALA A 216 -6.07 0.08 -16.79
C ALA A 216 -4.76 0.60 -16.18
N ASP A 217 -4.13 1.59 -16.81
CA ASP A 217 -2.89 2.21 -16.33
C ASP A 217 -3.07 2.82 -14.93
N GLN A 218 -4.20 3.50 -14.68
CA GLN A 218 -4.52 4.04 -13.35
C GLN A 218 -4.58 2.93 -12.30
N LEU A 219 -5.34 1.85 -12.56
CA LEU A 219 -5.47 0.73 -11.62
C LEU A 219 -4.15 -0.02 -11.39
N PHE A 220 -3.29 -0.17 -12.41
CA PHE A 220 -1.94 -0.72 -12.22
C PHE A 220 -1.07 0.19 -11.35
N ALA A 221 -1.14 1.51 -11.53
CA ALA A 221 -0.42 2.49 -10.72
C ALA A 221 -0.93 2.54 -9.27
N GLU A 222 -2.24 2.35 -9.04
CA GLU A 222 -2.84 2.23 -7.71
C GLU A 222 -2.46 0.92 -7.01
N ALA A 223 -2.50 -0.21 -7.73
CA ALA A 223 -2.19 -1.54 -7.19
C ALA A 223 -0.74 -1.67 -6.71
N ASN A 224 0.20 -0.95 -7.33
CA ASN A 224 1.63 -1.03 -7.00
C ASN A 224 2.01 -0.18 -5.76
N SER A 225 1.50 -0.56 -4.59
CA SER A 225 1.88 0.05 -3.31
C SER A 225 3.27 -0.41 -2.82
N PRO A 226 4.10 0.49 -2.26
CA PRO A 226 5.38 0.12 -1.65
C PRO A 226 5.24 -0.68 -0.34
N GLU A 227 4.03 -0.82 0.22
CA GLU A 227 3.76 -1.70 1.37
C GLU A 227 3.48 -3.17 0.98
N LEU A 228 3.56 -3.53 -0.31
CA LEU A 228 3.37 -4.90 -0.79
C LEU A 228 4.68 -5.69 -0.85
N PRO A 229 4.65 -7.04 -0.77
CA PRO A 229 5.83 -7.87 -1.01
C PRO A 229 6.42 -7.65 -2.40
N ASP A 230 7.75 -7.68 -2.52
CA ASP A 230 8.44 -7.41 -3.78
C ASP A 230 8.08 -8.41 -4.89
N ARG A 231 7.78 -9.68 -4.55
CA ARG A 231 7.20 -10.66 -5.51
C ARG A 231 5.90 -10.18 -6.13
N LEU A 232 5.00 -9.58 -5.35
CA LEU A 232 3.74 -9.07 -5.87
C LEU A 232 3.97 -7.79 -6.68
N ARG A 233 4.84 -6.89 -6.20
CA ARG A 233 5.19 -5.64 -6.90
C ARG A 233 5.86 -5.90 -8.25
N ALA A 234 6.74 -6.90 -8.33
CA ALA A 234 7.37 -7.32 -9.58
C ALA A 234 6.32 -7.76 -10.62
N THR A 235 5.32 -8.55 -10.22
CA THR A 235 4.20 -8.90 -11.10
C THR A 235 3.33 -7.69 -11.48
N MET A 236 3.10 -6.74 -10.57
CA MET A 236 2.43 -5.46 -10.92
C MET A 236 3.21 -4.69 -12.00
N HIS A 237 4.54 -4.67 -11.89
CA HIS A 237 5.41 -4.06 -12.89
C HIS A 237 5.38 -4.80 -14.23
N GLU A 238 5.44 -6.14 -14.25
CA GLU A 238 5.30 -6.97 -15.46
C GLU A 238 3.98 -6.65 -16.21
N HIS A 239 2.86 -6.57 -15.47
CA HIS A 239 1.55 -6.30 -16.06
C HIS A 239 1.41 -4.87 -16.58
N ALA A 240 1.88 -3.87 -15.83
CA ALA A 240 1.91 -2.49 -16.29
C ALA A 240 2.82 -2.33 -17.54
N GLY A 241 3.92 -3.08 -17.61
CA GLY A 241 4.79 -3.18 -18.79
C GLY A 241 4.04 -3.73 -20.01
N LYS A 242 3.27 -4.80 -19.85
CA LYS A 242 2.38 -5.35 -20.89
C LYS A 242 1.33 -4.33 -21.36
N SER A 243 0.73 -3.56 -20.44
CA SER A 243 -0.19 -2.46 -20.79
C SER A 243 0.50 -1.36 -21.61
N CYS A 244 1.72 -0.95 -21.21
CA CYS A 244 2.49 0.05 -21.96
C CYS A 244 2.92 -0.45 -23.34
N TYR A 245 3.26 -1.74 -23.45
CA TYR A 245 3.60 -2.41 -24.70
C TYR A 245 2.42 -2.42 -25.69
N ASP A 246 1.23 -2.84 -25.25
CA ASP A 246 0.00 -2.83 -26.07
C ASP A 246 -0.36 -1.41 -26.59
N GLN A 247 0.10 -0.36 -25.89
CA GLN A 247 -0.10 1.05 -26.23
C GLN A 247 1.04 1.69 -27.05
N GLY A 248 2.08 0.93 -27.39
CA GLY A 248 3.26 1.44 -28.11
C GLY A 248 4.14 2.40 -27.30
N ARG A 249 4.04 2.39 -25.96
CA ARG A 249 4.88 3.20 -25.06
C ARG A 249 6.09 2.39 -24.59
N TYR A 250 6.98 2.09 -25.53
CA TYR A 250 8.03 1.09 -25.34
C TYR A 250 9.06 1.46 -24.27
N ILE A 251 9.42 2.74 -24.11
CA ILE A 251 10.32 3.18 -23.02
C ILE A 251 9.67 2.93 -21.65
N GLU A 252 8.39 3.25 -21.50
CA GLU A 252 7.63 3.00 -20.27
C GLU A 252 7.52 1.50 -19.99
N ALA A 253 7.32 0.69 -21.03
CA ALA A 253 7.32 -0.78 -20.92
C ALA A 253 8.68 -1.33 -20.44
N CYS A 254 9.81 -0.90 -21.02
CA CYS A 254 11.15 -1.29 -20.56
C CYS A 254 11.38 -0.93 -19.09
N ASN A 255 11.10 0.31 -18.69
CA ASN A 255 11.24 0.75 -17.29
C ASN A 255 10.44 -0.15 -16.32
N HIS A 256 9.26 -0.60 -16.74
CA HIS A 256 8.44 -1.52 -15.96
C HIS A 256 9.05 -2.93 -15.90
N PHE A 257 9.51 -3.49 -17.02
CA PHE A 257 10.15 -4.81 -17.08
C PHE A 257 11.48 -4.86 -16.30
N GLU A 258 12.34 -3.85 -16.47
CA GLU A 258 13.57 -3.70 -15.68
C GLU A 258 13.25 -3.63 -14.18
N LYS A 259 12.20 -2.90 -13.78
CA LYS A 259 11.83 -2.80 -12.37
C LYS A 259 11.28 -4.11 -11.79
N ALA A 260 10.62 -4.94 -12.60
CA ALA A 260 10.24 -6.30 -12.18
C ALA A 260 11.48 -7.18 -11.92
N LEU A 261 12.50 -7.09 -12.77
CA LEU A 261 13.78 -7.78 -12.58
C LEU A 261 14.55 -7.27 -11.37
N GLU A 262 14.62 -5.95 -11.13
CA GLU A 262 15.28 -5.39 -9.94
C GLU A 262 14.67 -5.89 -8.62
N LEU A 263 13.34 -6.03 -8.59
CA LEU A 263 12.58 -6.46 -7.40
C LEU A 263 12.71 -7.96 -7.10
N ARG A 264 13.10 -8.79 -8.08
CA ARG A 264 13.20 -10.25 -7.91
C ARG A 264 14.55 -10.86 -8.22
N LYS A 265 15.48 -10.08 -8.76
CA LYS A 265 16.88 -10.46 -9.06
C LYS A 265 16.93 -11.84 -9.73
N VAL A 266 17.79 -12.74 -9.22
CA VAL A 266 17.99 -14.10 -9.74
C VAL A 266 17.06 -15.12 -9.04
N GLU A 267 16.12 -14.67 -8.21
CA GLU A 267 15.31 -15.52 -7.32
C GLU A 267 13.97 -15.98 -7.94
N ASP A 268 13.77 -15.71 -9.24
CA ASP A 268 12.53 -16.06 -9.96
C ASP A 268 12.80 -16.36 -11.45
N PRO A 269 13.26 -17.59 -11.80
CA PRO A 269 13.56 -17.97 -13.18
C PRO A 269 12.37 -17.86 -14.13
N GLU A 270 11.15 -18.16 -13.65
CA GLU A 270 9.93 -18.02 -14.46
C GLU A 270 9.62 -16.56 -14.78
N LEU A 271 9.79 -15.63 -13.83
CA LEU A 271 9.65 -14.20 -14.08
C LEU A 271 10.75 -13.68 -15.02
N MET A 272 12.01 -14.09 -14.82
CA MET A 272 13.11 -13.70 -15.71
C MET A 272 12.81 -14.08 -17.17
N ALA A 273 12.49 -15.35 -17.43
CA ALA A 273 12.18 -15.83 -18.78
C ALA A 273 10.97 -15.09 -19.42
N ARG A 274 9.91 -14.82 -18.66
CA ARG A 274 8.75 -14.05 -19.15
C ARG A 274 9.11 -12.60 -19.47
N THR A 275 10.00 -12.01 -18.68
CA THR A 275 10.41 -10.60 -18.83
C THR A 275 11.41 -10.43 -19.98
N GLU A 276 12.30 -11.40 -20.20
CA GLU A 276 13.18 -11.46 -21.38
C GLU A 276 12.37 -11.53 -22.68
N ILE A 277 11.37 -12.42 -22.77
CA ILE A 277 10.45 -12.50 -23.92
C ILE A 277 9.74 -11.15 -24.16
N ALA A 278 9.36 -10.46 -23.08
CA ALA A 278 8.71 -9.15 -23.17
C ALA A 278 9.65 -8.05 -23.69
N LEU A 279 10.91 -8.02 -23.24
CA LEU A 279 11.93 -7.10 -23.75
C LEU A 279 12.27 -7.38 -25.22
N ASP A 280 12.41 -8.64 -25.62
CA ASP A 280 12.61 -9.03 -27.03
C ASP A 280 11.43 -8.62 -27.93
N ALA A 281 10.20 -8.69 -27.43
CA ALA A 281 9.02 -8.19 -28.13
C ALA A 281 9.06 -6.65 -28.26
N VAL A 282 9.44 -5.94 -27.20
CA VAL A 282 9.64 -4.48 -27.23
C VAL A 282 10.67 -4.10 -28.28
N PHE A 283 11.88 -4.68 -28.28
CA PHE A 283 12.92 -4.33 -29.24
C PHE A 283 12.50 -4.55 -30.70
N ARG A 284 11.79 -5.65 -30.99
CA ARG A 284 11.23 -5.89 -32.33
C ARG A 284 10.20 -4.84 -32.73
N LYS A 285 9.30 -4.45 -31.82
CA LYS A 285 8.30 -3.39 -32.09
C LYS A 285 8.89 -1.99 -32.19
N VAL A 286 9.97 -1.70 -31.47
CA VAL A 286 10.71 -0.43 -31.58
C VAL A 286 11.38 -0.29 -32.94
N ALA A 287 11.90 -1.38 -33.51
CA ALA A 287 12.48 -1.37 -34.86
C ALA A 287 11.44 -1.05 -35.96
N GLU A 288 10.18 -1.42 -35.75
CA GLU A 288 9.06 -1.13 -36.65
C GLU A 288 8.46 0.28 -36.45
N ASN A 289 8.27 0.70 -35.19
CA ASN A 289 7.38 1.82 -34.83
C ASN A 289 8.09 2.99 -34.12
N GLY A 290 9.38 2.86 -33.82
CA GLY A 290 10.11 3.75 -32.92
C GLY A 290 9.75 3.52 -31.44
N TRP A 291 10.33 4.33 -30.56
CA TRP A 291 10.23 4.15 -29.08
C TRP A 291 8.91 4.60 -28.45
N GLY A 292 8.04 5.29 -29.20
CA GLY A 292 6.84 5.93 -28.65
C GLY A 292 7.13 7.22 -27.87
N PRO A 293 6.18 7.69 -27.04
CA PRO A 293 6.34 8.89 -26.23
C PRO A 293 7.30 8.68 -25.04
N TYR A 294 7.74 9.77 -24.43
CA TYR A 294 8.47 9.73 -23.16
C TYR A 294 7.62 9.08 -22.04
N PRO A 295 8.24 8.34 -21.10
CA PRO A 295 7.54 7.73 -19.97
C PRO A 295 6.81 8.76 -19.12
N ARG A 296 5.59 8.41 -18.70
CA ARG A 296 4.81 9.19 -17.74
C ARG A 296 5.25 8.87 -16.31
N THR A 297 5.15 9.85 -15.43
CA THR A 297 5.29 9.66 -13.99
C THR A 297 4.03 9.04 -13.38
N ARG A 298 4.17 8.39 -12.23
CA ARG A 298 3.01 7.81 -11.49
C ARG A 298 1.94 8.86 -11.20
N ASP A 299 2.33 10.09 -10.89
CA ASP A 299 1.40 11.19 -10.61
C ASP A 299 0.58 11.57 -11.84
N GLU A 300 1.17 11.58 -13.04
CA GLU A 300 0.47 11.89 -14.30
C GLU A 300 -0.51 10.78 -14.67
N ILE A 301 -0.13 9.51 -14.47
CA ILE A 301 -1.00 8.34 -14.69
C ILE A 301 -2.22 8.40 -13.77
N LEU A 302 -1.99 8.62 -12.48
CA LEU A 302 -3.03 8.75 -11.46
C LEU A 302 -3.79 10.09 -11.52
N ARG A 303 -3.39 11.01 -12.42
CA ARG A 303 -3.91 12.39 -12.52
C ARG A 303 -3.93 13.09 -11.16
N VAL A 304 -2.91 12.84 -10.33
CA VAL A 304 -2.75 13.46 -9.01
C VAL A 304 -2.61 14.95 -9.22
N HIS A 305 -3.63 15.68 -8.79
CA HIS A 305 -3.57 17.13 -8.74
C HIS A 305 -2.39 17.56 -7.87
N LYS A 306 -1.44 18.29 -8.46
CA LYS A 306 -0.27 18.81 -7.78
C LYS A 306 -0.62 20.22 -7.29
N PRO A 307 -0.86 20.41 -5.99
CA PRO A 307 -1.31 21.71 -5.48
C PRO A 307 -0.14 22.72 -5.51
N PRO A 308 -0.43 24.02 -5.29
CA PRO A 308 0.62 25.03 -5.16
C PRO A 308 1.61 24.68 -4.05
N VAL A 309 2.90 24.93 -4.29
CA VAL A 309 3.98 24.68 -3.33
C VAL A 309 4.40 25.97 -2.64
N PRO A 310 4.69 25.96 -1.32
CA PRO A 310 5.26 27.11 -0.63
C PRO A 310 6.53 27.64 -1.28
N GLN A 311 6.62 28.96 -1.46
CA GLN A 311 7.84 29.65 -1.88
C GLN A 311 8.06 30.90 -1.03
N PHE A 312 9.28 31.06 -0.53
CA PHE A 312 9.71 32.26 0.19
C PHE A 312 10.24 33.32 -0.78
N ASP A 313 9.88 34.58 -0.57
CA ASP A 313 10.38 35.74 -1.31
C ASP A 313 11.35 36.53 -0.41
N ASP A 314 12.65 36.39 -0.68
CA ASP A 314 13.72 37.04 0.10
C ASP A 314 13.61 38.57 0.14
N LYS A 315 13.00 39.21 -0.88
CA LYS A 315 12.86 40.67 -0.93
C LYS A 315 11.70 41.16 -0.07
N LYS A 316 10.64 40.36 0.04
CA LYS A 316 9.46 40.66 0.88
C LYS A 316 9.56 40.08 2.28
N GLN A 317 10.50 39.16 2.52
CA GLN A 317 10.60 38.39 3.77
C GLN A 317 9.27 37.71 4.13
N CYS A 318 8.58 37.19 3.12
CA CYS A 318 7.26 36.59 3.22
C CYS A 318 7.17 35.33 2.36
N TRP A 319 6.35 34.39 2.80
CA TRP A 319 5.91 33.24 2.03
C TRP A 319 4.73 33.58 1.12
N GLY A 320 4.72 32.95 -0.04
CA GLY A 320 3.58 32.76 -0.93
C GLY A 320 3.52 31.32 -1.41
N TYR A 321 2.79 31.09 -2.50
CA TYR A 321 2.76 29.79 -3.18
C TYR A 321 2.93 29.97 -4.68
N VAL A 322 3.53 28.99 -5.33
CA VAL A 322 3.59 28.89 -6.79
C VAL A 322 3.04 27.55 -7.26
N ASP A 323 2.49 27.52 -8.47
CA ASP A 323 2.13 26.29 -9.14
C ASP A 323 3.38 25.38 -9.33
N PRO A 324 3.22 24.08 -9.60
CA PRO A 324 4.35 23.17 -9.80
C PRO A 324 5.26 23.49 -10.99
N SER A 325 4.90 24.44 -11.86
CA SER A 325 5.75 24.94 -12.95
C SER A 325 6.54 26.21 -12.57
N GLY A 326 6.23 26.82 -11.42
CA GLY A 326 6.83 28.07 -10.94
C GLY A 326 6.30 29.33 -11.64
N THR A 327 5.19 29.24 -12.39
CA THR A 327 4.79 30.32 -13.32
C THR A 327 3.74 31.27 -12.74
N THR A 328 2.77 30.74 -11.99
CA THR A 328 1.62 31.47 -11.41
C THR A 328 1.45 31.08 -9.94
N GLY A 329 0.85 31.92 -9.12
CA GLY A 329 0.49 31.51 -7.76
C GLY A 329 0.02 32.62 -6.83
N ILE A 330 -0.09 32.27 -5.55
CA ILE A 330 -0.57 33.15 -4.47
C ILE A 330 0.61 34.04 -4.06
N SER A 331 0.47 35.35 -4.33
CA SER A 331 1.53 36.33 -4.09
C SER A 331 2.05 36.31 -2.65
N PRO A 332 3.38 36.40 -2.43
CA PRO A 332 3.95 36.36 -1.09
C PRO A 332 3.44 37.48 -0.18
N ALA A 333 2.83 37.08 0.94
CA ALA A 333 2.15 37.94 1.91
C ALA A 333 1.98 37.31 3.31
N PHE A 334 2.57 36.13 3.54
CA PHE A 334 2.42 35.37 4.79
C PHE A 334 3.73 35.30 5.56
N ALA A 335 3.69 35.36 6.89
CA ALA A 335 4.84 35.12 7.74
C ALA A 335 5.17 33.62 7.84
N ASP A 336 4.17 32.75 7.70
CA ASP A 336 4.32 31.29 7.81
C ASP A 336 3.23 30.57 7.00
N VAL A 337 3.52 29.37 6.50
CA VAL A 337 2.65 28.60 5.59
C VAL A 337 2.85 27.09 5.75
N GLN A 338 1.75 26.32 5.70
CA GLN A 338 1.80 24.86 5.52
C GLN A 338 1.63 24.48 4.04
N PRO A 339 2.19 23.34 3.59
CA PRO A 339 1.87 22.77 2.28
C PRO A 339 0.38 22.48 2.14
N PHE A 340 -0.16 22.67 0.94
CA PHE A 340 -1.53 22.31 0.61
C PHE A 340 -1.81 20.82 0.84
N ARG A 341 -2.91 20.52 1.54
CA ARG A 341 -3.45 19.17 1.75
C ARG A 341 -4.97 19.21 1.62
N ASP A 342 -5.55 18.19 0.98
CA ASP A 342 -6.94 18.17 0.56
C ASP A 342 -7.39 19.45 -0.20
N GLY A 343 -6.51 20.14 -0.91
CA GLY A 343 -6.82 21.39 -1.62
C GLY A 343 -7.05 22.62 -0.73
N VAL A 344 -6.54 22.60 0.51
CA VAL A 344 -6.51 23.77 1.41
C VAL A 344 -5.15 23.86 2.12
N ALA A 345 -4.76 25.06 2.56
CA ALA A 345 -3.53 25.28 3.31
C ALA A 345 -3.74 26.23 4.48
N TRP A 346 -3.03 25.99 5.58
CA TRP A 346 -2.93 26.91 6.70
C TRP A 346 -1.86 27.95 6.42
N VAL A 347 -2.17 29.22 6.65
CA VAL A 347 -1.26 30.36 6.50
C VAL A 347 -1.36 31.30 7.70
N ARG A 348 -0.28 31.99 8.04
CA ARG A 348 -0.25 32.98 9.11
C ARG A 348 0.29 34.31 8.58
N ARG A 349 -0.42 35.41 8.84
CA ARG A 349 -0.01 36.75 8.40
C ARG A 349 0.96 37.40 9.39
N PRO A 350 1.83 38.33 8.98
CA PRO A 350 2.75 39.02 9.89
C PRO A 350 2.07 39.73 11.07
N GLU A 351 0.85 40.24 10.87
CA GLU A 351 0.05 40.93 11.87
C GLU A 351 -0.76 40.01 12.82
N SER A 352 -0.61 38.68 12.72
CA SER A 352 -1.39 37.73 13.51
C SER A 352 -0.60 36.53 14.02
N GLU A 353 -0.91 36.11 15.24
CA GLU A 353 -0.40 34.86 15.83
C GLU A 353 -1.27 33.64 15.45
N THR A 354 -2.49 33.87 14.95
CA THR A 354 -3.46 32.82 14.60
C THR A 354 -3.41 32.45 13.12
N TRP A 355 -3.70 31.19 12.82
CA TRP A 355 -3.73 30.66 11.47
C TRP A 355 -5.05 30.94 10.74
N GLU A 356 -4.96 31.33 9.47
CA GLU A 356 -6.05 31.38 8.49
C GLU A 356 -6.01 30.12 7.61
N LEU A 357 -7.17 29.64 7.14
CA LEU A 357 -7.24 28.59 6.11
C LEU A 357 -7.55 29.24 4.77
N ILE A 358 -6.79 28.89 3.73
CA ILE A 358 -7.03 29.30 2.34
C ILE A 358 -7.25 28.08 1.42
N ASP A 359 -7.93 28.29 0.30
CA ASP A 359 -7.93 27.37 -0.84
C ASP A 359 -6.78 27.66 -1.82
N GLU A 360 -6.66 26.84 -2.86
CA GLU A 360 -5.60 26.94 -3.87
C GLU A 360 -5.67 28.20 -4.75
N ALA A 361 -6.81 28.90 -4.77
CA ALA A 361 -6.92 30.21 -5.40
C ALA A 361 -6.51 31.36 -4.46
N GLY A 362 -6.14 31.04 -3.21
CA GLY A 362 -5.85 32.01 -2.15
C GLY A 362 -7.09 32.61 -1.50
N LEU A 363 -8.28 32.09 -1.76
CA LEU A 363 -9.50 32.54 -1.10
C LEU A 363 -9.52 32.03 0.35
N ARG A 364 -9.74 32.94 1.29
CA ARG A 364 -9.81 32.61 2.72
C ARG A 364 -11.11 31.88 3.06
N LEU A 365 -10.97 30.66 3.57
CA LEU A 365 -12.05 29.79 4.04
C LEU A 365 -12.28 29.91 5.55
N ILE A 366 -11.21 30.08 6.33
CA ILE A 366 -11.26 30.28 7.78
C ILE A 366 -10.42 31.52 8.13
N ASP A 367 -11.03 32.43 8.87
CA ASP A 367 -10.45 33.72 9.28
C ASP A 367 -9.65 33.60 10.59
N ALA A 368 -8.64 34.46 10.76
CA ALA A 368 -7.83 34.58 11.98
C ALA A 368 -8.68 34.74 13.25
N GLN A 369 -9.85 35.39 13.14
CA GLN A 369 -10.84 35.52 14.22
C GLN A 369 -11.33 34.17 14.80
N ALA A 370 -11.08 33.04 14.15
CA ALA A 370 -11.34 31.71 14.69
C ALA A 370 -10.49 31.38 15.94
N GLY A 371 -9.32 32.01 16.08
CA GLY A 371 -8.47 31.92 17.28
C GLY A 371 -7.61 30.65 17.36
N TRP A 372 -7.25 30.03 16.22
CA TRP A 372 -6.41 28.82 16.20
C TRP A 372 -4.92 29.18 16.20
N LEU A 373 -4.21 28.80 17.27
CA LEU A 373 -2.75 28.96 17.39
C LEU A 373 -2.00 27.71 16.92
N GLY A 374 -2.57 26.52 17.14
CA GLY A 374 -2.03 25.25 16.69
C GLY A 374 -2.90 24.65 15.59
N VAL A 375 -2.31 24.23 14.48
CA VAL A 375 -3.04 23.63 13.36
C VAL A 375 -2.27 22.46 12.74
N GLY A 376 -2.96 21.33 12.57
CA GLY A 376 -2.53 20.20 11.75
C GLY A 376 -3.12 20.31 10.35
N SER A 377 -2.40 19.80 9.35
CA SER A 377 -2.86 19.82 7.96
C SER A 377 -4.13 18.97 7.77
N PHE A 378 -5.00 19.39 6.85
CA PHE A 378 -6.20 18.63 6.49
C PHE A 378 -5.85 17.23 5.96
N ASN A 379 -6.53 16.21 6.47
CA ASN A 379 -6.44 14.84 5.99
C ASN A 379 -7.83 14.21 5.98
N GLU A 380 -8.22 13.63 4.85
CA GLU A 380 -9.57 13.07 4.61
C GLU A 380 -10.73 14.05 4.91
N GLY A 381 -10.50 15.36 4.75
CA GLY A 381 -11.48 16.42 4.94
C GLY A 381 -11.60 16.98 6.36
N LEU A 382 -10.78 16.53 7.31
CA LEU A 382 -10.70 17.06 8.69
C LEU A 382 -9.30 17.56 9.02
N ALA A 383 -9.21 18.60 9.86
CA ALA A 383 -7.96 19.08 10.44
C ALA A 383 -8.06 19.14 11.96
N TRP A 384 -6.97 18.81 12.65
CA TRP A 384 -6.83 19.07 14.08
C TRP A 384 -6.42 20.52 14.32
N VAL A 385 -7.05 21.21 15.27
CA VAL A 385 -6.73 22.59 15.64
C VAL A 385 -6.79 22.78 17.15
N SER A 386 -6.04 23.76 17.65
CA SER A 386 -5.94 24.13 19.05
C SER A 386 -5.91 25.66 19.23
N ARG A 387 -6.52 26.14 20.32
CA ARG A 387 -6.46 27.55 20.74
C ARG A 387 -5.27 27.90 21.63
N ASP A 388 -4.59 26.90 22.19
CA ASP A 388 -3.40 27.08 23.05
C ASP A 388 -2.09 26.69 22.32
N GLY A 389 -2.19 26.09 21.13
CA GLY A 389 -1.08 25.67 20.28
C GLY A 389 -0.54 24.27 20.56
N HIS A 390 -0.82 23.69 21.72
CA HIS A 390 -0.02 22.59 22.28
C HIS A 390 -0.87 21.44 22.89
N SER A 391 -2.09 21.73 23.33
CA SER A 391 -3.07 20.84 23.94
C SER A 391 -4.49 21.20 23.46
N GLY A 392 -5.53 20.62 24.09
CA GLY A 392 -6.92 21.01 23.82
C GLY A 392 -7.40 20.76 22.39
N TRP A 393 -6.79 19.79 21.68
CA TRP A 393 -7.01 19.59 20.25
C TRP A 393 -8.44 19.14 19.93
N VAL A 394 -9.09 19.84 18.99
CA VAL A 394 -10.40 19.53 18.37
C VAL A 394 -10.22 19.24 16.89
N ALA A 395 -11.12 18.47 16.26
CA ALA A 395 -11.14 18.33 14.81
C ALA A 395 -12.23 19.20 14.17
N ILE A 396 -11.87 19.94 13.12
CA ILE A 396 -12.78 20.80 12.35
C ILE A 396 -12.89 20.35 10.88
N ASP A 397 -13.99 20.73 10.24
CA ASP A 397 -14.13 20.73 8.79
C ASP A 397 -13.58 22.03 8.15
N LYS A 398 -13.54 22.07 6.81
CA LYS A 398 -13.13 23.25 6.03
C LYS A 398 -14.03 24.48 6.19
N LYS A 399 -15.16 24.37 6.90
CA LYS A 399 -16.11 25.45 7.22
C LYS A 399 -16.00 25.89 8.67
N ASN A 400 -14.89 25.55 9.33
CA ASN A 400 -14.60 25.81 10.75
C ASN A 400 -15.63 25.19 11.73
N ARG A 401 -16.37 24.17 11.30
CA ARG A 401 -17.30 23.46 12.20
C ARG A 401 -16.52 22.43 12.98
N ILE A 402 -16.64 22.47 14.30
CA ILE A 402 -16.09 21.43 15.18
C ILE A 402 -16.87 20.13 14.92
N VAL A 403 -16.21 19.16 14.30
CA VAL A 403 -16.76 17.82 14.02
C VAL A 403 -16.47 16.89 15.19
N ILE A 404 -15.26 16.99 15.76
CA ILE A 404 -14.87 16.26 16.97
C ILE A 404 -14.55 17.31 18.04
N PRO A 405 -15.43 17.51 19.05
CA PRO A 405 -15.26 18.50 20.12
C PRO A 405 -14.25 18.01 21.17
N GLY A 406 -13.10 17.56 20.69
CA GLY A 406 -12.03 16.98 21.47
C GLY A 406 -11.47 17.91 22.54
N GLY A 407 -10.67 17.31 23.40
CA GLY A 407 -9.84 17.96 24.39
C GLY A 407 -8.71 16.97 24.61
N PHE A 408 -7.93 16.78 23.56
CA PHE A 408 -6.85 15.82 23.50
C PHE A 408 -5.54 16.54 23.76
N ASP A 409 -4.63 15.88 24.45
CA ASP A 409 -3.31 16.43 24.80
C ASP A 409 -2.40 16.45 23.58
N ASP A 410 -2.62 15.53 22.63
CA ASP A 410 -1.84 15.34 21.41
C ASP A 410 -2.66 14.48 20.42
N VAL A 411 -2.36 14.59 19.13
CA VAL A 411 -3.16 14.02 18.04
C VAL A 411 -2.29 13.66 16.83
N ARG A 412 -2.76 12.75 15.99
CA ARG A 412 -2.13 12.36 14.72
C ARG A 412 -3.09 12.53 13.55
N PRO A 413 -2.59 12.73 12.31
CA PRO A 413 -3.43 12.86 11.13
C PRO A 413 -4.40 11.69 10.94
N PHE A 414 -5.55 11.96 10.31
CA PHE A 414 -6.47 10.90 9.89
C PHE A 414 -5.83 10.05 8.78
N ARG A 415 -5.91 8.73 8.91
CA ARG A 415 -5.55 7.73 7.91
C ARG A 415 -6.57 6.60 7.92
N ARG A 416 -7.13 6.27 6.74
CA ARG A 416 -8.13 5.21 6.54
C ARG A 416 -9.36 5.34 7.45
N GLY A 417 -9.80 6.57 7.73
CA GLY A 417 -10.97 6.86 8.56
C GLY A 417 -10.73 6.95 10.07
N VAL A 418 -9.49 6.81 10.54
CA VAL A 418 -9.13 6.86 11.98
C VAL A 418 -7.92 7.76 12.24
N ALA A 419 -7.85 8.30 13.46
CA ALA A 419 -6.72 9.11 13.95
C ALA A 419 -6.30 8.64 15.34
N ALA A 420 -5.00 8.56 15.61
CA ALA A 420 -4.48 8.35 16.96
C ALA A 420 -4.58 9.65 17.77
N VAL A 421 -4.97 9.55 19.04
CA VAL A 421 -5.19 10.70 19.95
C VAL A 421 -4.71 10.36 21.35
N ARG A 422 -4.23 11.36 22.10
CA ARG A 422 -3.81 11.22 23.50
C ARG A 422 -4.76 11.96 24.43
N ARG A 423 -5.18 11.27 25.50
CA ARG A 423 -5.82 11.87 26.68
C ARG A 423 -5.36 11.07 27.90
N GLY A 424 -4.30 11.53 28.55
CA GLY A 424 -3.52 10.72 29.50
C GLY A 424 -2.71 9.62 28.80
N GLY A 425 -3.40 8.62 28.23
CA GLY A 425 -2.82 7.59 27.36
C GLY A 425 -3.18 7.80 25.88
N TRP A 426 -2.44 7.13 24.99
CA TRP A 426 -2.76 7.04 23.56
C TRP A 426 -3.91 6.07 23.30
N GLY A 427 -4.75 6.45 22.35
CA GLY A 427 -5.85 5.67 21.80
C GLY A 427 -6.17 6.16 20.39
N ALA A 428 -7.38 5.92 19.89
CA ALA A 428 -7.78 6.35 18.55
C ALA A 428 -9.28 6.64 18.45
N VAL A 429 -9.63 7.56 17.55
CA VAL A 429 -11.01 7.92 17.19
C VAL A 429 -11.27 7.74 15.71
N ASP A 430 -12.52 7.47 15.34
CA ASP A 430 -12.98 7.60 13.96
C ASP A 430 -13.34 9.07 13.60
N LYS A 431 -13.69 9.32 12.33
CA LYS A 431 -14.07 10.65 11.82
C LYS A 431 -15.36 11.24 12.42
N SER A 432 -16.14 10.47 13.18
CA SER A 432 -17.28 10.98 13.96
C SER A 432 -16.89 11.38 15.39
N GLY A 433 -15.64 11.12 15.81
CA GLY A 433 -15.16 11.35 17.16
C GLY A 433 -15.43 10.19 18.12
N LYS A 434 -15.99 9.08 17.64
CA LYS A 434 -16.17 7.87 18.45
C LYS A 434 -14.81 7.25 18.73
N VAL A 435 -14.52 7.00 20.01
CA VAL A 435 -13.32 6.26 20.44
C VAL A 435 -13.42 4.82 19.93
N VAL A 436 -12.49 4.43 19.06
CA VAL A 436 -12.34 3.05 18.56
C VAL A 436 -11.26 2.30 19.32
N VAL A 437 -10.17 2.97 19.73
CA VAL A 437 -9.15 2.40 20.63
C VAL A 437 -9.12 3.21 21.92
N PRO A 438 -9.31 2.60 23.12
CA PRO A 438 -9.23 3.32 24.40
C PRO A 438 -7.91 4.06 24.59
N THR A 439 -7.99 5.26 25.20
CA THR A 439 -6.83 6.13 25.49
C THR A 439 -6.07 5.64 26.73
N GLN A 440 -5.26 4.58 26.55
CA GLN A 440 -4.57 3.89 27.64
C GLN A 440 -3.13 3.44 27.32
N PHE A 441 -2.67 3.57 26.07
CA PHE A 441 -1.37 3.07 25.62
C PHE A 441 -0.26 4.10 25.82
N ALA A 442 0.98 3.63 26.03
CA ALA A 442 2.14 4.49 26.24
C ALA A 442 2.65 5.13 24.93
N ALA A 443 2.50 4.43 23.80
CA ALA A 443 2.86 4.93 22.47
C ALA A 443 2.02 4.28 21.36
N PHE A 444 2.02 4.90 20.18
CA PHE A 444 1.21 4.52 19.01
C PHE A 444 2.04 4.64 17.70
N ALA A 445 3.26 4.11 17.72
CA ALA A 445 4.27 4.27 16.67
C ALA A 445 4.54 2.95 15.93
N THR A 446 4.25 2.92 14.63
CA THR A 446 4.21 1.70 13.83
C THR A 446 5.48 1.52 12.99
N ALA A 447 6.27 0.51 13.30
CA ALA A 447 7.46 0.13 12.55
C ALA A 447 7.12 -0.88 11.43
N LEU A 448 7.63 -0.62 10.23
CA LEU A 448 7.54 -1.51 9.06
C LEU A 448 8.86 -2.25 8.83
N THR A 449 8.81 -3.40 8.14
CA THR A 449 10.01 -4.23 7.89
C THR A 449 11.04 -3.62 6.97
N ASP A 450 10.64 -2.67 6.12
CA ASP A 450 11.52 -1.88 5.25
C ASP A 450 12.25 -0.73 5.98
N GLY A 451 12.06 -0.60 7.30
CA GLY A 451 12.68 0.43 8.13
C GLY A 451 11.91 1.75 8.19
N ARG A 452 10.78 1.89 7.47
CA ARG A 452 9.88 3.04 7.63
C ARG A 452 9.15 3.00 8.98
N TYR A 453 8.83 4.19 9.47
CA TYR A 453 7.98 4.39 10.64
C TYR A 453 6.75 5.20 10.24
N VAL A 454 5.57 4.74 10.66
CA VAL A 454 4.29 5.43 10.51
C VAL A 454 3.80 5.82 11.90
N ASP A 455 3.62 7.12 12.10
CA ASP A 455 3.05 7.66 13.34
C ASP A 455 1.52 7.55 13.25
N GLY A 456 0.91 6.68 14.07
CA GLY A 456 -0.48 6.24 13.89
C GLY A 456 -0.64 4.93 13.10
N PHE A 457 -1.67 4.88 12.26
CA PHE A 457 -2.06 3.71 11.47
C PHE A 457 -1.39 3.68 10.08
N THR A 458 -1.04 2.48 9.61
CA THR A 458 -0.59 2.21 8.23
C THR A 458 -1.70 2.40 7.20
N ASP A 459 -1.36 2.33 5.91
CA ASP A 459 -2.37 2.37 4.84
C ASP A 459 -3.28 1.12 4.81
N GLU A 460 -2.92 0.05 5.55
CA GLU A 460 -3.79 -1.10 5.84
C GLU A 460 -4.76 -0.85 7.01
N GLY A 461 -4.61 0.26 7.73
CA GLY A 461 -5.39 0.53 8.94
C GLY A 461 -4.95 -0.32 10.14
N LEU A 462 -3.66 -0.63 10.27
CA LEU A 462 -3.07 -1.28 11.44
C LEU A 462 -2.13 -0.34 12.19
N ALA A 463 -2.03 -0.48 13.50
CA ALA A 463 -1.07 0.27 14.30
C ALA A 463 -0.41 -0.60 15.37
N ILE A 464 0.86 -0.30 15.67
CA ILE A 464 1.55 -0.86 16.83
C ILE A 464 1.25 -0.01 18.06
N VAL A 465 0.75 -0.66 19.11
CA VAL A 465 0.52 -0.05 20.41
C VAL A 465 1.55 -0.52 21.41
N ASP A 466 2.04 0.37 22.26
CA ASP A 466 2.92 0.05 23.39
C ASP A 466 2.14 0.11 24.71
N ASN A 467 2.23 -0.94 25.52
CA ASN A 467 1.74 -0.97 26.89
C ASN A 467 2.89 -1.37 27.83
N GLY A 468 3.55 -0.38 28.45
CA GLY A 468 4.62 -0.62 29.41
C GLY A 468 5.86 -1.32 28.83
N GLY A 469 6.25 -0.98 27.60
CA GLY A 469 7.37 -1.61 26.88
C GLY A 469 7.01 -2.96 26.25
N ARG A 470 5.72 -3.32 26.19
CA ARG A 470 5.21 -4.51 25.48
C ARG A 470 4.34 -4.05 24.32
N LYS A 471 4.72 -4.48 23.12
CA LYS A 471 4.13 -4.11 21.85
C LYS A 471 3.09 -5.12 21.39
N GLY A 472 2.00 -4.61 20.84
CA GLY A 472 0.90 -5.35 20.22
C GLY A 472 0.44 -4.66 18.94
N VAL A 473 -0.55 -5.23 18.25
CA VAL A 473 -1.14 -4.67 17.03
C VAL A 473 -2.64 -4.52 17.20
N VAL A 474 -3.15 -3.33 16.89
CA VAL A 474 -4.58 -3.02 16.84
C VAL A 474 -4.97 -2.64 15.42
N ASP A 475 -6.19 -2.99 15.00
CA ASP A 475 -6.76 -2.52 13.73
C ASP A 475 -7.60 -1.24 13.90
N LYS A 476 -7.94 -0.60 12.77
CA LYS A 476 -8.76 0.61 12.72
C LYS A 476 -10.18 0.48 13.32
N THR A 477 -10.66 -0.75 13.57
CA THR A 477 -11.96 -0.96 14.25
C THR A 477 -11.83 -0.96 15.77
N GLY A 478 -10.60 -0.97 16.29
CA GLY A 478 -10.30 -1.11 17.72
C GLY A 478 -9.94 -2.52 18.16
N LYS A 479 -9.98 -3.49 17.24
CA LYS A 479 -9.76 -4.90 17.58
C LYS A 479 -8.26 -5.15 17.75
N MET A 480 -7.90 -5.72 18.90
CA MET A 480 -6.55 -6.23 19.15
C MET A 480 -6.30 -7.47 18.28
N VAL A 481 -5.35 -7.36 17.35
CA VAL A 481 -4.92 -8.45 16.46
C VAL A 481 -3.78 -9.24 17.10
N VAL A 482 -2.82 -8.54 17.72
CA VAL A 482 -1.73 -9.14 18.50
C VAL A 482 -1.72 -8.48 19.87
N PRO A 483 -1.87 -9.23 20.99
CA PRO A 483 -1.89 -8.62 22.32
C PRO A 483 -0.55 -7.95 22.65
N PRO A 484 -0.52 -6.89 23.48
CA PRO A 484 0.71 -6.17 23.83
C PRO A 484 1.57 -6.99 24.80
N VAL A 485 2.26 -8.01 24.28
CA VAL A 485 3.07 -8.96 25.05
C VAL A 485 4.48 -9.15 24.52
N HIS A 486 4.87 -8.50 23.41
CA HIS A 486 6.19 -8.68 22.80
C HIS A 486 7.11 -7.47 23.04
N PRO A 487 8.37 -7.63 23.47
CA PRO A 487 9.30 -6.49 23.64
C PRO A 487 9.60 -5.75 22.33
N ALA A 488 9.57 -6.45 21.19
CA ALA A 488 9.66 -5.83 19.88
C ALA A 488 8.65 -6.47 18.91
N LEU A 489 8.11 -5.64 18.02
CA LEU A 489 7.16 -6.02 17.00
C LEU A 489 7.38 -5.14 15.76
N VAL A 490 7.26 -5.72 14.57
CA VAL A 490 7.33 -5.03 13.27
C VAL A 490 6.23 -5.58 12.35
N ILE A 491 5.56 -4.72 11.60
CA ILE A 491 4.56 -5.15 10.61
C ILE A 491 5.28 -5.52 9.31
N HIS A 492 5.05 -6.76 8.84
CA HIS A 492 5.45 -7.27 7.53
C HIS A 492 4.20 -7.37 6.63
N PRO A 493 4.32 -7.24 5.29
CA PRO A 493 3.14 -7.24 4.41
C PRO A 493 2.28 -8.52 4.45
N VAL A 494 2.82 -9.63 4.97
CA VAL A 494 2.10 -10.91 5.12
C VAL A 494 2.11 -11.49 6.54
N ALA A 495 2.74 -10.82 7.52
CA ALA A 495 2.91 -11.35 8.88
C ALA A 495 3.14 -10.22 9.92
N PHE A 496 3.17 -10.57 11.20
CA PHE A 496 3.72 -9.73 12.26
C PHE A 496 5.00 -10.36 12.77
N LEU A 497 6.14 -9.70 12.59
CA LEU A 497 7.41 -10.15 13.12
C LEU A 497 7.49 -9.76 14.59
N VAL A 498 7.67 -10.76 15.46
CA VAL A 498 7.65 -10.60 16.91
C VAL A 498 8.94 -11.12 17.53
N ALA A 499 9.41 -10.43 18.56
CA ALA A 499 10.54 -10.87 19.36
C ALA A 499 10.10 -11.51 20.69
N SER A 500 10.90 -12.45 21.17
CA SER A 500 10.90 -12.94 22.54
C SER A 500 11.71 -12.03 23.48
N PRO A 501 11.54 -12.13 24.81
CA PRO A 501 12.42 -11.48 25.80
C PRO A 501 13.91 -11.82 25.64
N GLN A 502 14.23 -12.96 25.04
CA GLN A 502 15.59 -13.44 24.78
C GLN A 502 16.19 -12.90 23.47
N GLY A 503 15.48 -12.02 22.75
CA GLY A 503 15.94 -11.44 21.48
C GLY A 503 15.80 -12.35 20.26
N LYS A 504 15.24 -13.56 20.42
CA LYS A 504 14.87 -14.44 19.31
C LYS A 504 13.61 -13.93 18.61
N TRP A 505 13.55 -14.10 17.30
CA TRP A 505 12.47 -13.63 16.44
C TRP A 505 11.66 -14.80 15.85
N GLY A 506 10.37 -14.55 15.63
CA GLY A 506 9.44 -15.42 14.92
C GLY A 506 8.36 -14.58 14.23
N ALA A 507 7.33 -15.25 13.70
CA ALA A 507 6.24 -14.60 12.98
C ALA A 507 4.87 -15.07 13.48
N LEU A 508 3.93 -14.12 13.52
CA LEU A 508 2.50 -14.40 13.60
C LEU A 508 1.84 -14.13 12.23
N ASP A 509 0.80 -14.89 11.90
CA ASP A 509 -0.04 -14.64 10.74
C ASP A 509 -0.81 -13.30 10.88
N ARG A 510 -1.48 -12.88 9.80
CA ARG A 510 -2.29 -11.65 9.77
C ARG A 510 -3.54 -11.68 10.67
N ARG A 511 -3.74 -12.76 11.45
CA ARG A 511 -4.80 -12.94 12.44
C ARG A 511 -4.23 -13.06 13.87
N GLY A 512 -2.91 -12.91 14.05
CA GLY A 512 -2.21 -13.00 15.33
C GLY A 512 -1.89 -14.42 15.81
N ARG A 513 -1.99 -15.43 14.93
CA ARG A 513 -1.70 -16.85 15.25
C ARG A 513 -0.23 -17.17 14.96
N PRO A 514 0.42 -18.11 15.66
CA PRO A 514 1.77 -18.53 15.32
C PRO A 514 1.90 -18.98 13.84
N LEU A 515 2.95 -18.50 13.18
CA LEU A 515 3.31 -18.87 11.81
C LEU A 515 4.74 -19.41 11.73
N ILE A 516 5.68 -18.77 12.44
CA ILE A 516 7.07 -19.22 12.62
C ILE A 516 7.43 -19.07 14.09
N ASP A 517 7.98 -20.10 14.71
CA ASP A 517 8.36 -20.10 16.12
C ASP A 517 9.49 -19.09 16.43
N MET A 518 9.50 -18.58 17.66
CA MET A 518 10.41 -17.50 18.08
C MET A 518 11.82 -18.02 18.43
N GLU A 519 12.48 -18.64 17.46
CA GLU A 519 13.81 -19.27 17.61
C GLU A 519 14.90 -18.62 16.76
N LEU A 520 14.53 -17.84 15.74
CA LEU A 520 15.45 -17.28 14.76
C LEU A 520 16.26 -16.11 15.34
N GLY A 521 17.51 -15.99 14.90
CA GLY A 521 18.46 -15.01 15.47
C GLY A 521 18.25 -13.55 15.02
N SER A 522 17.49 -13.32 13.95
CA SER A 522 17.29 -11.99 13.37
C SER A 522 15.95 -11.87 12.66
N ARG A 523 15.50 -10.61 12.44
CA ARG A 523 14.34 -10.31 11.58
C ARG A 523 14.51 -10.81 10.15
N ILE A 524 15.74 -10.74 9.62
CA ILE A 524 16.05 -11.11 8.23
C ILE A 524 15.80 -12.61 8.02
N ALA A 525 16.25 -13.45 8.95
CA ALA A 525 16.01 -14.89 8.90
C ALA A 525 14.49 -15.24 8.94
N VAL A 526 13.67 -14.45 9.66
CA VAL A 526 12.20 -14.64 9.63
C VAL A 526 11.61 -14.26 8.26
N ILE A 527 12.13 -13.22 7.61
CA ILE A 527 11.67 -12.81 6.26
C ILE A 527 12.04 -13.90 5.24
N GLU A 528 13.29 -14.38 5.25
CA GLU A 528 13.75 -15.48 4.41
C GLU A 528 12.91 -16.76 4.58
N GLU A 529 12.50 -17.09 5.80
CA GLU A 529 11.63 -18.23 6.09
C GLU A 529 10.19 -17.99 5.59
N ILE A 530 9.65 -16.77 5.74
CA ILE A 530 8.35 -16.40 5.15
C ILE A 530 8.38 -16.52 3.62
N ASP A 531 9.45 -16.04 2.97
CA ASP A 531 9.58 -16.11 1.52
C ASP A 531 9.73 -17.55 1.03
N ARG A 532 10.42 -18.43 1.79
CA ARG A 532 10.43 -19.88 1.54
C ARG A 532 9.03 -20.48 1.64
N LEU A 533 8.28 -20.18 2.72
CA LEU A 533 6.89 -20.64 2.90
C LEU A 533 5.93 -20.12 1.83
N LEU A 534 6.27 -19.02 1.15
CA LEU A 534 5.50 -18.46 0.04
C LEU A 534 5.98 -18.91 -1.33
N ALA A 535 7.18 -19.49 -1.48
CA ALA A 535 7.78 -19.84 -2.76
C ALA A 535 6.82 -20.67 -3.63
N ASP A 536 6.29 -21.75 -3.06
CA ASP A 536 5.37 -22.72 -3.70
C ASP A 536 4.02 -22.12 -4.12
N THR A 537 3.65 -20.95 -3.60
CA THR A 537 2.41 -20.27 -4.03
C THR A 537 2.64 -19.53 -5.36
N LYS A 538 2.48 -20.23 -6.50
CA LYS A 538 2.40 -19.58 -7.82
C LYS A 538 1.24 -18.57 -7.81
N PRO A 539 1.48 -17.26 -7.95
CA PRO A 539 0.40 -16.30 -8.04
C PRO A 539 -0.21 -16.37 -9.44
N VAL A 540 -1.39 -17.00 -9.56
CA VAL A 540 -2.26 -16.80 -10.73
C VAL A 540 -2.59 -15.30 -10.78
N LEU A 541 -2.10 -14.55 -11.77
CA LEU A 541 -2.39 -13.13 -11.94
C LEU A 541 -2.60 -12.81 -13.42
#